data_AF-A0A1S9Z9C3-F1
#
_entry.id   AF-A0A1S9Z9C3-F1
#
_cell.length_a   1.000
_cell.length_b   1.000
_cell.length_c   1.000
_cell.angle_alpha   90.00
_cell.angle_beta   90.00
_cell.angle_gamma   90.00
#
_symmetry.space_group_name_H-M   'P 1'
#
loop_
_entity.id
_entity.type
_entity.pdbx_description
1 polymer ?
#
loop_
_entity_poly.entity_id
_entity_poly.type
_entity_poly.pdbx_seq_one_letter_code
_entity_poly.pdbx_strand_id
1 'polypeptide(L)'
;MKDYILYQDRAIVKVPLSKIYYVTTHPTKAHAVLFVTAEGNFEASTSLAKIEEESSEELIRCHRKFLVNKHKIAGFNHETRTIMFMDDRVSDIACSRRHFTILKNQWKNI
;
A
#
# COMPACT_ATOMS: atom_id res chain seq x y z
N MET A 1 6.95 15.38 6.54
CA MET A 1 5.77 14.50 6.30
C MET A 1 5.55 14.46 4.79
N LYS A 2 5.53 13.26 4.20
CA LYS A 2 5.35 13.07 2.76
C LYS A 2 3.85 13.01 2.43
N ASP A 3 3.46 13.70 1.37
CA ASP A 3 2.08 13.73 0.86
C ASP A 3 2.08 13.35 -0.63
N TYR A 4 0.95 12.83 -1.11
CA TYR A 4 0.71 12.56 -2.52
C TYR A 4 -0.41 13.45 -3.06
N ILE A 5 -0.25 13.94 -4.28
CA ILE A 5 -1.31 14.62 -5.03
C ILE A 5 -2.02 13.54 -5.86
N LEU A 6 -3.26 13.25 -5.51
CA LEU A 6 -4.03 12.13 -6.05
C LEU A 6 -5.39 12.60 -6.57
N TYR A 7 -6.05 11.74 -7.32
CA TYR A 7 -7.39 11.99 -7.86
C TYR A 7 -8.46 11.23 -7.07
N GLN A 8 -9.57 11.90 -6.81
CA GLN A 8 -10.81 11.30 -6.35
C GLN A 8 -11.92 11.76 -7.30
N ASP A 9 -12.35 10.87 -8.19
CA ASP A 9 -13.24 11.19 -9.30
C ASP A 9 -12.71 12.37 -10.15
N ARG A 10 -13.31 13.55 -10.01
CA ARG A 10 -12.94 14.78 -10.73
C ARG A 10 -12.14 15.77 -9.86
N ALA A 11 -11.91 15.43 -8.60
CA ALA A 11 -11.18 16.27 -7.66
C ALA A 11 -9.70 15.87 -7.59
N ILE A 12 -8.86 16.87 -7.37
CA ILE A 12 -7.45 16.69 -7.01
C ILE A 12 -7.33 16.94 -5.51
N VAL A 13 -6.76 15.98 -4.80
CA VAL A 13 -6.66 15.98 -3.34
C VAL A 13 -5.24 15.69 -2.90
N LYS A 14 -4.84 16.30 -1.79
CA LYS A 14 -3.54 16.04 -1.15
C LYS A 14 -3.76 15.03 -0.03
N VAL A 15 -3.14 13.86 -0.14
CA VAL A 15 -3.29 12.75 0.82
C VAL A 15 -1.96 12.50 1.54
N PRO A 16 -1.93 12.63 2.88
CA PRO A 16 -0.73 12.29 3.66
C PRO A 16 -0.39 10.81 3.58
N LEU A 17 0.91 10.48 3.49
CA LEU A 17 1.40 9.10 3.55
C LEU A 17 0.90 8.35 4.80
N SER A 18 0.75 9.05 5.93
CA SER A 18 0.24 8.49 7.19
C SER A 18 -1.21 8.02 7.11
N LYS A 19 -1.99 8.39 6.08
CA LYS A 19 -3.35 7.89 5.84
C LYS A 19 -3.39 6.69 4.90
N ILE A 20 -2.32 6.46 4.14
CA ILE A 20 -2.25 5.40 3.13
C ILE A 20 -1.87 4.07 3.81
N TYR A 21 -2.69 3.04 3.59
CA TYR A 21 -2.44 1.68 4.06
C TYR A 21 -1.63 0.89 3.06
N TYR A 22 -2.03 0.91 1.80
CA TYR A 22 -1.32 0.24 0.72
C TYR A 22 -1.65 0.88 -0.63
N VAL A 23 -0.83 0.58 -1.63
CA VAL A 23 -1.04 0.98 -3.02
C VAL A 23 -1.21 -0.27 -3.86
N THR A 24 -2.22 -0.31 -4.72
CA THR A 24 -2.51 -1.42 -5.61
C THR A 24 -2.68 -1.00 -7.07
N THR A 25 -2.59 -1.95 -8.00
CA THR A 25 -2.93 -1.71 -9.41
C THR A 25 -4.42 -1.42 -9.56
N HIS A 26 -4.79 -0.46 -10.40
CA HIS A 26 -6.19 -0.22 -10.74
C HIS A 26 -6.76 -1.45 -11.48
N PRO A 27 -7.97 -1.94 -11.15
CA PRO A 27 -8.52 -3.18 -11.72
C PRO A 27 -8.85 -3.06 -13.23
N THR A 28 -9.27 -1.88 -13.67
CA THR A 28 -9.76 -1.65 -15.05
C THR A 28 -8.95 -0.65 -15.88
N LYS A 29 -8.09 0.17 -15.26
CA LYS A 29 -7.34 1.24 -15.94
C LYS A 29 -5.88 0.83 -16.04
N ALA A 30 -5.37 0.74 -17.26
CA ALA A 30 -3.95 0.50 -17.50
C ALA A 30 -3.12 1.70 -16.99
N HIS A 31 -1.91 1.42 -16.49
CA HIS A 31 -0.97 2.44 -16.00
C HIS A 31 -1.56 3.37 -14.92
N ALA A 32 -2.48 2.84 -14.12
CA ALA A 32 -3.04 3.53 -12.96
C ALA A 32 -2.91 2.67 -11.70
N VAL A 33 -2.75 3.35 -10.56
CA VAL A 33 -2.70 2.75 -9.23
C VAL A 33 -3.75 3.38 -8.32
N LEU A 34 -4.16 2.63 -7.31
CA LEU A 34 -5.05 3.05 -6.25
C LEU A 34 -4.29 3.09 -4.93
N PHE A 35 -4.33 4.24 -4.27
CA PHE A 35 -3.92 4.43 -2.89
C PHE A 35 -5.12 4.18 -1.98
N VAL A 36 -5.02 3.14 -1.17
CA VAL A 36 -6.10 2.71 -0.28
C VAL A 36 -5.91 3.36 1.09
N THR A 37 -6.95 4.01 1.57
CA THR A 37 -7.03 4.66 2.88
C THR A 37 -8.29 4.20 3.62
N ALA A 38 -8.44 4.59 4.88
CA ALA A 38 -9.68 4.34 5.61
C ALA A 38 -10.86 5.19 5.12
N GLU A 39 -10.57 6.31 4.45
CA GLU A 39 -11.56 7.23 3.89
C GLU A 39 -11.95 6.90 2.43
N GLY A 40 -11.34 5.87 1.85
CA GLY A 40 -11.58 5.42 0.48
C GLY A 40 -10.32 5.31 -0.36
N ASN A 41 -10.53 5.20 -1.68
CA ASN A 41 -9.47 4.98 -2.66
C ASN A 41 -9.20 6.24 -3.48
N PHE A 42 -7.92 6.51 -3.72
CA PHE A 42 -7.46 7.63 -4.52
C PHE A 42 -6.59 7.14 -5.67
N GLU A 43 -6.75 7.73 -6.84
CA GLU A 43 -6.10 7.28 -8.07
C GLU A 43 -4.87 8.11 -8.42
N ALA A 44 -3.87 7.47 -9.02
CA ALA A 44 -2.79 8.14 -9.73
C ALA A 44 -2.46 7.42 -11.05
N SER A 45 -2.22 8.19 -12.12
CA SER A 45 -1.77 7.70 -13.42
C SER A 45 -0.27 7.41 -13.41
N THR A 46 0.11 6.34 -12.69
CA THR A 46 1.50 5.90 -12.56
C THR A 46 1.57 4.37 -12.37
N SER A 47 2.76 3.84 -12.11
CA SER A 47 2.98 2.42 -11.84
C SER A 47 3.43 2.19 -10.39
N LEU A 48 3.21 0.96 -9.89
CA LEU A 48 3.73 0.59 -8.58
C LEU A 48 5.26 0.69 -8.51
N ALA A 49 5.99 0.42 -9.60
CA ALA A 49 7.44 0.51 -9.61
C ALA A 49 7.93 1.96 -9.39
N LYS A 50 7.25 2.94 -9.98
CA LYS A 50 7.58 4.36 -9.76
C LYS A 50 7.32 4.79 -8.32
N ILE A 51 6.18 4.39 -7.76
CA ILE A 51 5.85 4.69 -6.36
C ILE A 51 6.85 4.04 -5.39
N GLU A 52 7.28 2.81 -5.69
CA GLU A 52 8.30 2.08 -4.92
C GLU A 52 9.64 2.81 -4.93
N GLU A 53 10.11 3.29 -6.09
CA GLU A 53 11.34 4.07 -6.22
C GLU A 53 11.27 5.38 -5.40
N GLU A 54 10.16 6.11 -5.52
CA GLU A 54 9.95 7.38 -4.83
C GLU A 54 9.83 7.23 -3.30
N SER A 55 9.41 6.06 -2.81
CA SER A 55 8.92 5.85 -1.43
C SER A 55 9.48 4.57 -0.81
N SER A 56 10.70 4.21 -1.22
CA SER A 56 11.32 2.91 -0.96
C SER A 56 11.52 2.60 0.53
N GLU A 57 11.51 3.62 1.38
CA GLU A 57 11.64 3.42 2.83
C GLU A 57 10.31 3.16 3.52
N GLU A 58 9.19 3.72 3.07
CA GLU A 58 7.90 3.62 3.76
C GLU A 58 6.89 2.69 3.08
N LEU A 59 6.85 2.69 1.74
CA LEU A 59 5.96 1.84 0.95
C LEU A 59 6.74 0.66 0.37
N ILE A 60 6.62 -0.49 1.02
CA ILE A 60 7.42 -1.67 0.71
C ILE A 60 6.67 -2.61 -0.22
N ARG A 61 7.35 -3.12 -1.24
CA ARG A 61 6.83 -4.17 -2.12
C ARG A 61 6.59 -5.46 -1.36
N CYS A 62 5.32 -5.88 -1.27
CA CYS A 62 4.93 -7.14 -0.62
C CYS A 62 4.34 -8.15 -1.61
N HIS A 63 3.84 -7.69 -2.75
CA HIS A 63 3.27 -8.52 -3.80
C HIS A 63 3.37 -7.81 -5.16
N ARG A 64 3.28 -8.54 -6.28
CA ARG A 64 3.30 -7.93 -7.62
C ARG A 64 2.21 -6.86 -7.83
N LYS A 65 1.12 -6.94 -7.05
CA LYS A 65 -0.01 -6.01 -7.08
C LYS A 65 -0.04 -5.02 -5.91
N PHE A 66 0.91 -5.08 -4.96
CA PHE A 66 0.81 -4.31 -3.72
C PHE A 66 2.15 -3.71 -3.28
N LEU A 67 2.10 -2.43 -2.91
CA LEU A 67 3.04 -1.81 -1.97
C LEU A 67 2.30 -1.58 -0.65
N VAL A 68 2.92 -1.85 0.49
CA VAL A 68 2.30 -1.67 1.80
C VAL A 68 3.02 -0.60 2.59
N ASN A 69 2.27 0.23 3.31
CA ASN A 69 2.85 1.13 4.29
C ASN A 69 3.27 0.34 5.53
N LYS A 70 4.58 0.25 5.77
CA LYS A 70 5.14 -0.53 6.89
C LYS A 70 4.62 -0.07 8.26
N HIS A 71 4.27 1.21 8.41
CA HIS A 71 3.76 1.79 9.65
C HIS A 71 2.27 1.50 9.90
N LYS A 72 1.57 0.95 8.92
CA LYS A 72 0.16 0.55 9.05
C LYS A 72 -0.01 -0.93 9.34
N ILE A 73 1.02 -1.73 9.15
CA ILE A 73 1.00 -3.17 9.40
C ILE A 73 0.74 -3.42 10.89
N ALA A 74 -0.35 -4.13 11.18
CA ALA A 74 -0.70 -4.58 12.52
C ALA A 74 -0.13 -5.97 12.83
N GLY A 75 0.04 -6.80 11.80
CA GLY A 75 0.55 -8.15 11.96
C GLY A 75 0.60 -8.93 10.66
N PHE A 76 0.93 -10.21 10.79
CA PHE A 76 1.03 -11.13 9.67
C PHE A 76 0.37 -12.46 10.04
N ASN A 77 -0.48 -12.97 9.15
CA ASN A 77 -0.96 -14.35 9.24
C ASN A 77 -0.03 -15.26 8.41
N HIS A 78 0.59 -16.23 9.06
CA HIS A 78 1.57 -17.12 8.42
C HIS A 78 0.92 -18.15 7.50
N GLU A 79 -0.27 -18.66 7.86
CA GLU A 79 -0.97 -19.70 7.11
C GLU A 79 -1.45 -19.17 5.76
N THR A 80 -2.10 -18.01 5.79
CA THR A 80 -2.67 -17.35 4.60
C THR A 80 -1.65 -16.45 3.89
N ARG A 81 -0.54 -16.10 4.54
CA ARG A 81 0.44 -15.07 4.11
C ARG A 81 -0.22 -13.72 3.87
N THR A 82 -1.11 -13.31 4.78
CA THR A 82 -1.74 -11.99 4.73
C THR A 82 -1.01 -11.01 5.65
N ILE A 83 -1.00 -9.75 5.22
CA ILE A 83 -0.67 -8.60 6.05
C ILE A 83 -1.98 -8.12 6.65
N MET A 84 -1.99 -7.98 7.97
CA MET A 84 -3.16 -7.60 8.73
C MET A 84 -3.13 -6.11 9.07
N PHE A 85 -4.29 -5.47 9.03
CA PHE A 85 -4.50 -4.11 9.51
C PHE A 85 -5.45 -4.11 10.72
N MET A 86 -5.33 -3.12 11.62
CA MET A 86 -6.26 -2.99 12.78
C MET A 86 -7.58 -2.29 12.42
N ASP A 87 -7.64 -1.64 11.25
CA ASP A 87 -8.77 -0.81 10.82
C ASP A 87 -9.68 -1.65 9.91
N ASP A 88 -10.88 -1.98 10.39
CA ASP A 88 -11.85 -2.85 9.73
C ASP A 88 -12.41 -2.27 8.41
N ARG A 89 -12.25 -0.95 8.21
CA ARG A 89 -12.60 -0.27 6.95
C ARG A 89 -11.63 -0.63 5.82
N VAL A 90 -10.46 -1.19 6.14
CA VAL A 90 -9.42 -1.54 5.17
C VAL A 90 -9.20 -3.05 5.21
N SER A 91 -9.40 -3.71 4.07
CA SER A 91 -9.17 -5.15 3.97
C SER A 91 -7.69 -5.51 4.06
N ASP A 92 -7.43 -6.61 4.75
CA ASP A 92 -6.13 -7.29 4.74
C ASP A 92 -5.69 -7.64 3.31
N ILE A 93 -4.38 -7.64 3.08
CA ILE A 93 -3.82 -7.90 1.75
C ILE A 93 -2.91 -9.12 1.73
N ALA A 94 -2.92 -9.84 0.61
CA ALA A 94 -2.01 -10.95 0.39
C ALA A 94 -0.57 -10.46 0.18
N CYS A 95 0.38 -11.15 0.82
CA CYS A 95 1.79 -10.98 0.60
C CYS A 95 2.34 -12.21 -0.14
N SER A 96 3.21 -11.97 -1.12
CA SER A 96 3.85 -13.05 -1.87
C SER A 96 4.85 -13.81 -1.01
N ARG A 97 5.05 -15.10 -1.31
CA ARG A 97 6.04 -15.96 -0.63
C ARG A 97 7.44 -15.33 -0.60
N ARG A 98 7.88 -14.74 -1.73
CA ARG A 98 9.20 -14.11 -1.87
C ARG A 98 9.42 -12.93 -0.90
N HIS A 99 8.37 -12.13 -0.65
CA HIS A 99 8.51 -10.91 0.14
C HIS A 99 8.13 -11.13 1.61
N PHE A 100 7.37 -12.17 1.94
CA PHE A 100 6.79 -12.37 3.27
C PHE A 100 7.84 -12.40 4.39
N THR A 101 8.86 -13.26 4.27
CA THR A 101 9.90 -13.39 5.31
C THR A 101 10.70 -12.10 5.47
N ILE A 102 11.04 -11.46 4.34
CA ILE A 102 11.83 -10.22 4.33
C ILE A 102 11.05 -9.11 5.03
N LEU A 103 9.82 -8.85 4.57
CA LEU A 103 8.97 -7.81 5.12
C LEU A 103 8.61 -8.05 6.59
N LYS A 104 8.32 -9.29 6.98
CA LYS A 104 8.05 -9.64 8.39
C LYS A 104 9.25 -9.33 9.27
N ASN A 105 10.46 -9.68 8.83
CA ASN A 105 11.68 -9.42 9.60
C ASN A 105 11.99 -7.92 9.65
N GLN A 106 11.78 -7.19 8.56
CA GLN A 106 11.89 -5.72 8.57
C GLN A 106 10.92 -5.10 9.57
N TRP A 107 9.64 -5.50 9.54
CA TRP A 107 8.61 -4.96 10.43
C TRP A 107 8.89 -5.20 11.92
N LYS A 108 9.46 -6.35 12.28
CA LYS A 108 9.86 -6.63 13.68
C LYS A 108 10.94 -5.69 14.23
N ASN A 109 11.66 -5.00 13.36
CA ASN A 109 12.79 -4.14 13.71
C ASN A 109 12.49 -2.64 13.50
N ILE A 110 11.22 -2.28 13.27
CA ILE A 110 10.72 -0.90 13.22
C ILE A 110 10.30 -0.48 14.63
#